data_AF-A0A842PNU2-F1
#
_entry.id   AF-A0A842PNU2-F1
#
_cell.length_a   1.000
_cell.length_b   1.000
_cell.length_c   1.000
_cell.angle_alpha   90.00
_cell.angle_beta   90.00
_cell.angle_gamma   90.00
#
_symmetry.space_group_name_H-M   'P 1'
#
loop_
_entity.id
_entity.type
_entity.pdbx_description
1 polymer ?
#
loop_
_entity_poly.entity_id
_entity_poly.type
_entity_poly.pdbx_seq_one_letter_code
_entity_poly.pdbx_strand_id
1 'polypeptide(L)'
;MAEPAYLAWMDSVLFAGLALAAGLTLLVSYRVIRGPTVPDRVVALDTIGTNVVAIAALYAIWSQQGYFVGVSLVLAIIGFISTITVARYVTEGDIIE
;
A
#
# COMPACT_ATOMS: atom_id res chain seq x y z
N MET A 1 -36.01 -11.81 7.60
CA MET A 1 -35.34 -10.82 6.73
C MET A 1 -34.32 -11.59 5.92
N ALA A 2 -34.40 -11.58 4.59
CA ALA A 2 -33.38 -12.20 3.76
C ALA A 2 -32.07 -11.42 3.94
N GLU A 3 -30.98 -12.11 4.26
CA GLU A 3 -29.67 -11.46 4.28
C GLU A 3 -29.37 -10.91 2.89
N PRO A 4 -28.88 -9.66 2.77
CA PRO A 4 -28.68 -9.07 1.47
C PRO A 4 -27.53 -9.79 0.73
N ALA A 5 -27.77 -10.12 -0.54
CA ALA A 5 -26.90 -10.97 -1.35
C ALA A 5 -25.44 -10.52 -1.43
N TYR A 6 -25.13 -9.24 -1.18
CA TYR A 6 -23.76 -8.73 -1.17
C TYR A 6 -22.91 -9.29 -0.01
N LEU A 7 -23.52 -9.64 1.12
CA LEU A 7 -22.80 -10.20 2.28
C LEU A 7 -22.19 -11.57 1.93
N ALA A 8 -22.88 -12.36 1.11
CA ALA A 8 -22.41 -13.70 0.71
C ALA A 8 -21.10 -13.68 -0.08
N TRP A 9 -20.81 -12.60 -0.80
CA TRP A 9 -19.60 -12.47 -1.62
C TRP A 9 -18.52 -11.62 -0.96
N MET A 10 -18.83 -10.95 0.15
CA MET A 10 -17.94 -9.95 0.76
C MET A 10 -16.60 -10.55 1.19
N ASP A 11 -16.62 -11.69 1.87
CA ASP A 11 -15.39 -12.38 2.29
C ASP A 11 -14.53 -12.77 1.10
N SER A 12 -15.14 -13.32 0.05
CA SER A 12 -14.43 -13.71 -1.17
C SER A 12 -13.76 -12.52 -1.84
N VAL A 13 -14.44 -11.37 -1.89
CA VAL A 13 -13.90 -10.12 -2.44
C VAL A 13 -12.74 -9.59 -1.59
N LEU A 14 -12.87 -9.62 -0.26
CA LEU A 14 -11.80 -9.16 0.65
C LEU A 14 -10.56 -10.06 0.57
N PHE A 15 -10.73 -11.38 0.56
CA PHE A 15 -9.63 -12.33 0.38
C PHE A 15 -8.96 -12.19 -0.99
N ALA A 16 -9.75 -12.02 -2.05
CA ALA A 16 -9.20 -11.77 -3.39
C ALA A 16 -8.39 -10.47 -3.44
N GLY A 17 -8.89 -9.40 -2.82
CA GLY A 17 -8.19 -8.12 -2.71
C GLY A 17 -6.87 -8.24 -1.93
N LEU A 18 -6.89 -8.91 -0.78
CA LEU A 18 -5.69 -9.16 0.02
C LEU A 18 -4.65 -10.01 -0.73
N ALA A 19 -5.09 -11.09 -1.38
CA ALA A 19 -4.21 -11.95 -2.17
C ALA A 19 -3.60 -11.21 -3.36
N LEU A 20 -4.38 -10.38 -4.04
CA LEU A 20 -3.92 -9.56 -5.16
C LEU A 20 -2.91 -8.50 -4.68
N ALA A 21 -3.20 -7.76 -3.61
CA ALA A 21 -2.28 -6.76 -3.05
C ALA A 21 -0.98 -7.40 -2.56
N ALA A 22 -1.04 -8.55 -1.89
CA ALA A 22 0.14 -9.30 -1.47
C ALA A 22 0.96 -9.81 -2.67
N GLY A 23 0.30 -10.37 -3.68
CA GLY A 23 0.95 -10.83 -4.92
C GLY A 23 1.64 -9.70 -5.68
N LEU A 24 0.96 -8.56 -5.85
CA LEU A 24 1.55 -7.37 -6.45
C LEU A 24 2.74 -6.85 -5.64
N THR A 25 2.66 -6.86 -4.31
CA THR A 25 3.77 -6.44 -3.44
C THR A 25 5.02 -7.30 -3.67
N LEU A 26 4.87 -8.63 -3.81
CA LEU A 26 5.98 -9.52 -4.12
C LEU A 26 6.58 -9.24 -5.51
N LEU A 27 5.73 -9.04 -6.52
CA LEU A 27 6.18 -8.71 -7.88
C LEU A 27 6.92 -7.36 -7.94
N VAL A 28 6.44 -6.37 -7.22
CA VAL A 28 7.08 -5.04 -7.16
C VAL A 28 8.38 -5.10 -6.35
N SER A 29 8.46 -5.93 -5.31
CA SER A 29 9.69 -6.16 -4.55
C SER A 29 10.83 -6.66 -5.45
N TYR A 30 10.52 -7.48 -6.45
CA TYR A 30 11.50 -7.86 -7.47
C TYR A 30 12.03 -6.64 -8.25
N ARG A 31 11.17 -5.68 -8.61
CA ARG A 31 11.58 -4.43 -9.30
C ARG A 31 12.43 -3.51 -8.44
N VAL A 32 12.26 -3.50 -7.12
CA VAL A 32 13.15 -2.75 -6.21
C VAL A 32 14.60 -3.26 -6.32
N ILE A 33 14.79 -4.58 -6.43
CA ILE A 33 16.12 -5.20 -6.48
C ILE A 33 16.71 -5.15 -7.89
N ARG A 34 15.92 -5.49 -8.91
CA ARG A 34 16.35 -5.68 -10.31
C ARG A 34 15.95 -4.52 -11.24
N GLY A 35 15.49 -3.40 -10.69
CA GLY A 35 15.11 -2.22 -11.47
C GLY A 35 16.30 -1.65 -12.26
N PRO A 36 16.14 -1.36 -13.57
CA PRO A 36 17.22 -0.91 -14.45
C PRO A 36 17.69 0.51 -14.14
N THR A 37 16.79 1.38 -13.64
CA THR A 37 17.10 2.77 -13.28
C THR A 37 16.87 3.01 -11.79
N VAL A 38 17.52 4.03 -11.22
CA VAL A 38 17.26 4.46 -9.83
C VAL A 38 15.80 4.93 -9.65
N PRO A 39 15.22 5.76 -10.54
CA PRO A 39 13.81 6.13 -10.47
C PRO A 39 12.84 4.93 -10.46
N ASP A 40 13.10 3.88 -11.25
CA ASP A 40 12.25 2.67 -11.25
C ASP A 40 12.20 1.99 -9.88
N ARG A 41 13.33 1.97 -9.18
CA ARG A 41 13.42 1.38 -7.83
C ARG A 41 12.70 2.23 -6.80
N VAL A 42 12.79 3.55 -6.91
CA VAL A 42 12.08 4.49 -6.03
C VAL A 42 10.57 4.36 -6.21
N VAL A 43 10.07 4.34 -7.45
CA VAL A 43 8.65 4.16 -7.73
C VAL A 43 8.16 2.78 -7.27
N ALA A 44 8.98 1.73 -7.44
CA ALA A 44 8.65 0.41 -6.92
C ALA A 44 8.55 0.41 -5.39
N LEU A 45 9.44 1.12 -4.69
CA LEU A 45 9.40 1.24 -3.23
C LEU A 45 8.13 1.97 -2.75
N ASP A 46 7.74 3.06 -3.40
CA ASP A 46 6.50 3.79 -3.13
C ASP A 46 5.25 2.93 -3.36
N THR A 47 5.26 2.14 -4.42
CA THR A 47 4.17 1.20 -4.74
C THR A 47 4.02 0.11 -3.66
N ILE A 48 5.13 -0.37 -3.07
CA ILE A 48 5.09 -1.30 -1.93
C ILE A 48 4.41 -0.63 -0.74
N GLY A 49 4.78 0.60 -0.41
CA GLY A 49 4.16 1.36 0.68
C GLY A 49 2.65 1.52 0.48
N THR A 50 2.22 1.87 -0.73
CA THR A 50 0.81 2.00 -1.09
C THR A 50 0.05 0.68 -0.97
N ASN A 51 0.65 -0.44 -1.39
CA ASN A 51 0.03 -1.76 -1.21
C ASN A 51 -0.09 -2.16 0.26
N VAL A 52 0.89 -1.82 1.10
CA VAL A 52 0.81 -2.07 2.55
C VAL A 52 -0.35 -1.30 3.19
N VAL A 53 -0.57 -0.05 2.77
CA VAL A 53 -1.74 0.75 3.17
C VAL A 53 -3.04 0.05 2.75
N ALA A 54 -3.12 -0.41 1.50
CA ALA A 54 -4.29 -1.12 0.99
C ALA A 54 -4.58 -2.42 1.76
N ILE A 55 -3.54 -3.20 2.07
CA ILE A 55 -3.64 -4.42 2.88
C ILE A 55 -4.18 -4.09 4.28
N ALA A 56 -3.64 -3.07 4.94
CA ALA A 56 -4.11 -2.65 6.27
C ALA A 56 -5.58 -2.21 6.24
N ALA A 57 -6.00 -1.47 5.22
CA ALA A 57 -7.39 -1.02 5.06
C ALA A 57 -8.35 -2.20 4.79
N LEU A 58 -7.99 -3.12 3.88
CA LEU A 58 -8.79 -4.32 3.59
C LEU A 58 -8.89 -5.23 4.83
N TYR A 59 -7.78 -5.38 5.56
CA TYR A 59 -7.75 -6.16 6.79
C TYR A 59 -8.61 -5.52 7.89
N ALA A 60 -8.70 -4.19 7.96
CA ALA A 60 -9.59 -3.49 8.88
C ALA A 60 -11.07 -3.86 8.65
N ILE A 61 -11.48 -3.94 7.38
CA ILE A 61 -12.84 -4.33 6.99
C ILE A 61 -13.09 -5.80 7.37
N TRP A 62 -12.15 -6.69 7.06
CA TRP A 62 -12.30 -8.11 7.35
C TRP A 62 -12.30 -8.43 8.85
N SER A 63 -11.38 -7.85 9.62
CA SER A 63 -11.24 -8.07 11.07
C SER A 63 -12.31 -7.35 11.90
N GLN A 64 -13.08 -6.45 11.31
CA GLN A 64 -14.03 -5.57 11.99
C GLN A 64 -13.40 -4.73 13.12
N GLN A 65 -12.05 -4.60 13.14
CA GLN A 65 -11.33 -3.75 14.07
C GLN A 65 -10.99 -2.40 13.42
N GLY A 66 -11.70 -1.37 13.87
CA GLY A 66 -11.49 0.01 13.40
C GLY A 66 -10.08 0.57 13.64
N TYR A 67 -9.28 0.00 14.55
CA TYR A 67 -7.90 0.42 14.79
C TYR A 67 -7.03 0.33 13.52
N PHE A 68 -7.24 -0.69 12.68
CA PHE A 68 -6.48 -0.85 11.44
C PHE A 68 -6.75 0.25 10.40
N VAL A 69 -7.92 0.90 10.46
CA VAL A 69 -8.20 2.09 9.64
C VAL A 69 -7.25 3.23 10.03
N GLY A 70 -7.09 3.47 11.33
CA GLY A 70 -6.13 4.46 11.84
C GLY A 70 -4.69 4.13 11.43
N VAL A 71 -4.29 2.86 11.53
CA VAL A 71 -2.97 2.40 11.08
C VAL A 71 -2.77 2.66 9.59
N SER A 72 -3.76 2.33 8.75
CA SER A 72 -3.68 2.57 7.30
C SER A 72 -3.54 4.06 6.96
N LEU A 73 -4.24 4.94 7.69
CA LEU A 73 -4.15 6.38 7.50
C LEU A 73 -2.77 6.93 7.87
N VAL A 74 -2.21 6.51 9.01
CA VAL A 74 -0.87 6.91 9.44
C VAL A 74 0.18 6.42 8.44
N LEU A 75 0.08 5.17 7.99
CA LEU A 75 0.97 4.61 6.96
C LEU A 75 0.87 5.39 5.63
N ALA A 76 -0.34 5.82 5.23
CA ALA A 76 -0.54 6.61 4.02
C ALA A 76 0.15 7.98 4.12
N ILE A 77 0.00 8.66 5.26
CA ILE A 77 0.64 9.97 5.50
C ILE A 77 2.16 9.84 5.51
N ILE A 78 2.71 8.87 6.24
CA ILE A 78 4.15 8.64 6.32
C ILE A 78 4.72 8.27 4.95
N GLY A 79 4.03 7.38 4.21
CA GLY A 79 4.44 6.98 2.86
C GLY A 79 4.50 8.18 1.91
N PHE A 80 3.44 8.99 1.89
CA PHE A 80 3.38 10.18 1.06
C PHE A 80 4.49 11.19 1.38
N ILE A 81 4.72 11.47 2.67
CA ILE A 81 5.81 12.36 3.11
C ILE A 81 7.17 11.80 2.67
N SER A 82 7.41 10.49 2.85
CA SER A 82 8.65 9.85 2.43
C SER A 82 8.91 10.00 0.94
N THR A 83 7.87 9.88 0.10
CA THR A 83 7.99 10.00 -1.35
C THR A 83 8.31 11.44 -1.77
N ILE A 84 7.70 12.44 -1.13
CA ILE A 84 8.05 13.86 -1.34
C ILE A 84 9.51 14.12 -0.94
N THR A 85 9.94 13.63 0.23
CA THR A 85 11.32 13.81 0.71
C THR A 85 12.32 13.22 -0.27
N VAL A 86 12.07 12.03 -0.79
CA VAL A 86 12.95 11.39 -1.79
C VAL A 86 12.95 12.18 -3.10
N ALA A 87 11.80 12.63 -3.58
CA ALA A 87 11.71 13.43 -4.80
C ALA A 87 12.48 14.75 -4.69
N ARG A 88 12.37 15.43 -3.54
CA ARG A 88 13.10 16.67 -3.26
C ARG A 88 14.60 16.42 -3.19
N TYR A 89 15.03 15.40 -2.44
CA TYR A 89 16.44 15.03 -2.34
C TYR A 89 17.08 14.72 -3.71
N VAL A 90 16.36 13.99 -4.58
CA VAL A 90 16.85 13.66 -5.93
C VAL A 90 16.96 14.89 -6.84
N THR A 91 16.13 15.92 -6.62
CA THR A 91 16.09 17.12 -7.47
C THR A 91 17.03 18.23 -6.98
N GLU A 92 17.04 18.50 -5.67
CA GLU A 92 17.74 19.63 -5.07
C GLU A 92 19.09 19.22 -4.44
N GLY A 93 19.31 17.93 -4.17
CA GLY A 93 20.52 17.43 -3.50
C GLY A 93 20.55 17.64 -1.98
N ASP A 94 19.61 18.42 -1.45
CA ASP A 94 19.41 18.65 -0.02
C ASP A 94 17.92 18.56 0.36
N ILE A 95 17.63 18.35 1.64
CA ILE A 95 16.26 18.10 2.15
C ILE A 95 15.73 19.32 2.92
N ILE A 96 16.62 20.08 3.57
CA ILE A 96 16.27 21.19 4.47
C ILE A 96 17.17 22.38 4.11
N GLU A 97 16.56 23.53 3.82
CA GLU A 97 17.23 24.84 3.77
C GLU A 97 17.29 25.49 5.16
#